data_AF-A0A314ZQR3-F1
#
_entry.id   AF-A0A314ZQR3-F1
#
_cell.length_a   1.000
_cell.length_b   1.000
_cell.length_c   1.000
_cell.angle_alpha   90.00
_cell.angle_beta   90.00
_cell.angle_gamma   90.00
#
_symmetry.space_group_name_H-M   'P 1'
#
loop_
_entity.id
_entity.type
_entity.pdbx_description
1 polymer ?
#
loop_
_entity_poly.entity_id
_entity_poly.type
_entity_poly.pdbx_seq_one_letter_code
_entity_poly.pdbx_strand_id
1 'polypeptide(L)'
;MGAWPMVHEAVVDPTVEPFVKVNGEPAYEYYGKKPEMNGLMQRAMSGVSVPFMKALLDGYDGFEGAGRLVDVGGSAGDCLRMILQKHPSVREGINFDLPEVVAKAPTIAGVSHVGGDMFKSNSQWRCSFHEAYPSSIYPIKPNCYA
;
A
#
# COMPACT_ATOMS: atom_id res chain seq x y z
N MET A 1 22.74 -8.17 6.56
CA MET A 1 22.14 -8.38 7.89
C MET A 1 22.85 -7.54 8.95
N GLY A 2 22.91 -6.20 8.80
CA GLY A 2 23.64 -5.34 9.75
C GLY A 2 22.76 -4.54 10.71
N ALA A 3 21.47 -4.37 10.40
CA ALA A 3 20.57 -3.51 11.19
C ALA A 3 20.16 -4.12 12.53
N TRP A 4 19.98 -5.44 12.62
CA TRP A 4 19.53 -6.11 13.85
C TRP A 4 20.46 -5.90 15.06
N PRO A 5 21.80 -6.01 14.92
CA PRO A 5 22.72 -5.65 16.00
C PRO A 5 22.58 -4.20 16.51
N MET A 6 22.13 -3.27 15.67
CA MET A 6 22.01 -1.84 16.01
C MET A 6 20.68 -1.47 16.69
N VAL A 7 19.76 -2.43 16.89
CA VAL A 7 18.45 -2.17 17.52
C VAL A 7 18.59 -1.62 18.93
N HIS A 8 19.62 -2.03 19.67
CA HIS A 8 19.88 -1.52 21.01
C HIS A 8 20.09 0.00 21.02
N GLU A 9 20.66 0.57 19.95
CA GLU A 9 20.87 2.00 19.87
C GLU A 9 19.60 2.78 19.59
N ALA A 10 18.60 2.19 18.92
CA ALA A 10 17.30 2.84 18.70
C ALA A 10 16.51 3.02 20.00
N VAL A 11 16.83 2.24 21.04
CA VAL A 11 16.27 2.41 22.39
C VAL A 11 16.87 3.64 23.07
N VAL A 12 18.17 3.91 22.82
CA VAL A 12 18.90 5.03 23.42
C VAL A 12 18.65 6.33 22.67
N ASP A 13 18.64 6.28 21.34
CA ASP A 13 18.37 7.39 20.44
C ASP A 13 17.37 6.95 19.36
N PRO A 14 16.07 7.27 19.53
CA PRO A 14 15.03 6.87 18.60
C PRO A 14 14.94 7.78 17.36
N THR A 15 15.81 8.79 17.22
CA THR A 15 15.73 9.75 16.11
C THR A 15 16.23 9.17 14.79
N VAL A 16 17.04 8.11 14.82
CA VAL A 16 17.60 7.46 13.62
C VAL A 16 17.34 5.95 13.67
N GLU A 17 16.67 5.43 12.65
CA GLU A 17 16.38 4.01 12.55
C GLU A 17 17.66 3.16 12.34
N PRO A 18 17.73 1.93 12.91
CA PRO A 18 18.88 1.04 12.79
C PRO A 18 19.32 0.77 11.34
N PHE A 19 18.38 0.74 10.39
CA PHE A 19 18.71 0.51 8.99
C PHE A 19 19.50 1.69 8.39
N VAL A 20 19.08 2.93 8.67
CA VAL A 20 19.79 4.15 8.25
C VAL A 20 21.17 4.22 8.87
N LYS A 21 21.34 3.85 10.15
CA LYS A 21 22.66 3.84 10.80
C LYS A 21 23.68 2.96 10.07
N VAL A 22 23.22 1.84 9.50
CA VAL A 22 24.08 0.87 8.82
C VAL A 22 24.28 1.18 7.35
N ASN A 23 23.23 1.66 6.67
CA ASN A 23 23.22 1.78 5.22
C ASN A 23 23.26 3.24 4.72
N GLY A 24 23.14 4.23 5.62
CA GLY A 24 23.16 5.66 5.33
C GLY A 24 21.85 6.22 4.76
N GLU A 25 20.85 5.37 4.50
CA GLU A 25 19.59 5.74 3.87
C GLU A 25 18.44 4.82 4.32
N PRO A 26 17.18 5.25 4.18
CA PRO A 26 16.02 4.44 4.55
C PRO A 26 15.92 3.15 3.73
N ALA A 27 15.35 2.11 4.34
CA ALA A 27 15.27 0.79 3.73
C ALA A 27 14.60 0.79 2.35
N TYR A 28 13.50 1.54 2.20
CA TYR A 28 12.74 1.58 0.95
C TYR A 28 13.56 2.20 -0.20
N GLU A 29 14.28 3.30 0.07
CA GLU A 29 15.18 3.94 -0.90
C GLU A 29 16.35 3.02 -1.27
N TYR A 30 16.95 2.37 -0.27
CA TYR A 30 18.05 1.43 -0.45
C TYR A 30 17.66 0.25 -1.37
N TYR A 31 16.50 -0.37 -1.11
CA TYR A 31 16.02 -1.49 -1.92
C TYR A 31 15.56 -1.02 -3.30
N GLY A 32 14.92 0.16 -3.40
CA GLY A 32 14.48 0.75 -4.66
C GLY A 32 15.61 0.89 -5.68
N LYS A 33 16.83 1.21 -5.23
CA LYS A 33 18.04 1.31 -6.06
C LYS A 33 18.57 -0.02 -6.59
N LYS A 34 18.10 -1.16 -6.07
CA LYS A 34 18.60 -2.50 -6.38
C LYS A 34 17.47 -3.38 -6.95
N PRO A 35 17.36 -3.53 -8.27
CA PRO A 35 16.23 -4.21 -8.91
C PRO A 35 15.92 -5.60 -8.36
N GLU A 36 16.96 -6.42 -8.10
CA GLU A 36 16.81 -7.76 -7.53
C GLU A 36 16.20 -7.74 -6.12
N MET A 37 16.71 -6.85 -5.25
CA MET A 37 16.25 -6.73 -3.87
C MET A 37 14.86 -6.11 -3.81
N ASN A 38 14.56 -5.14 -4.66
CA ASN A 38 13.21 -4.58 -4.78
C ASN A 38 12.21 -5.65 -5.23
N GLY A 39 12.59 -6.46 -6.23
CA GLY A 39 11.78 -7.60 -6.66
C GLY A 39 11.56 -8.64 -5.56
N LEU A 40 12.58 -8.92 -4.75
CA LEU A 40 12.45 -9.81 -3.59
C LEU A 40 11.51 -9.22 -2.52
N MET A 41 11.65 -7.94 -2.20
CA MET A 41 10.79 -7.22 -1.25
C MET A 41 9.32 -7.28 -1.71
N GLN A 42 9.04 -6.96 -2.97
CA GLN A 42 7.68 -7.01 -3.52
C GLN A 42 7.07 -8.41 -3.46
N ARG A 43 7.84 -9.45 -3.83
CA ARG A 43 7.38 -10.85 -3.72
C ARG A 43 7.12 -11.25 -2.26
N ALA A 44 7.98 -10.83 -1.33
CA ALA A 44 7.79 -11.10 0.09
C ALA A 44 6.51 -10.42 0.62
N MET A 45 6.26 -9.16 0.25
CA MET A 45 5.04 -8.45 0.64
C MET A 45 3.79 -9.09 0.05
N SER A 46 3.79 -9.42 -1.24
CA SER A 46 2.66 -10.13 -1.88
C SER A 46 2.41 -11.51 -1.24
N GLY A 47 3.49 -12.24 -0.91
CA GLY A 47 3.40 -13.54 -0.23
C GLY A 47 2.75 -13.50 1.16
N VAL A 48 2.77 -12.35 1.84
CA VAL A 48 2.08 -12.14 3.13
C VAL A 48 0.69 -11.53 2.94
N SER A 49 0.55 -10.55 2.05
CA SER A 49 -0.71 -9.80 1.88
C SER A 49 -1.81 -10.66 1.25
N VAL A 50 -1.50 -11.51 0.27
CA VAL A 50 -2.52 -12.33 -0.42
C VAL A 50 -3.21 -13.33 0.53
N PRO A 51 -2.49 -14.14 1.33
CA PRO A 51 -3.13 -15.02 2.32
C PRO A 51 -3.93 -14.24 3.37
N PHE A 52 -3.39 -13.10 3.83
CA PHE A 52 -4.08 -12.24 4.79
C PHE A 52 -5.40 -11.69 4.23
N MET A 53 -5.36 -11.13 3.02
CA MET A 53 -6.55 -10.59 2.34
C MET A 53 -7.60 -11.67 2.08
N LYS A 54 -7.18 -12.90 1.76
CA LYS A 54 -8.11 -14.02 1.61
C LYS A 54 -8.87 -14.28 2.91
N ALA A 55 -8.15 -14.38 4.04
CA ALA A 55 -8.77 -14.59 5.35
C ALA A 55 -9.64 -13.40 5.78
N LEU A 56 -9.22 -12.17 5.48
CA LEU A 56 -9.98 -10.97 5.77
C LEU A 56 -11.32 -10.95 5.02
N LEU A 57 -11.31 -11.24 3.71
CA LEU A 57 -12.51 -11.25 2.87
C LEU A 57 -13.48 -12.41 3.16
N ASP A 58 -13.08 -13.39 3.97
CA ASP A 58 -13.98 -14.46 4.42
C ASP A 58 -14.84 -14.03 5.63
N GLY A 59 -14.46 -12.98 6.36
CA GLY A 59 -15.16 -12.54 7.57
C GLY A 59 -15.41 -11.03 7.68
N TYR A 60 -15.08 -10.25 6.64
CA TYR A 60 -15.24 -8.80 6.63
C TYR A 60 -16.10 -8.34 5.45
N ASP A 61 -17.29 -7.85 5.76
CA ASP A 61 -18.25 -7.33 4.78
C ASP A 61 -18.24 -5.80 4.66
N GLY A 62 -17.30 -5.10 5.31
CA GLY A 62 -17.28 -3.63 5.33
C GLY A 62 -16.93 -2.96 3.99
N PHE A 63 -16.71 -3.74 2.93
CA PHE A 63 -16.63 -3.25 1.55
C PHE A 63 -17.98 -3.28 0.82
N GLU A 64 -19.01 -3.91 1.40
CA GLU A 64 -20.35 -3.94 0.82
C GLU A 64 -20.94 -2.54 0.75
N GLY A 65 -21.56 -2.20 -0.39
CA GLY A 65 -22.13 -0.87 -0.63
C GLY A 65 -21.10 0.22 -0.94
N ALA A 66 -19.80 -0.04 -0.84
CA ALA A 66 -18.78 0.87 -1.34
C ALA A 66 -18.83 0.92 -2.87
N GLY A 67 -19.18 2.07 -3.45
CA GLY A 67 -19.19 2.23 -4.91
C GLY A 67 -17.79 2.33 -5.52
N ARG A 68 -16.85 2.95 -4.79
CA ARG A 68 -15.47 3.20 -5.19
C ARG A 68 -14.51 3.04 -4.01
N LEU A 69 -13.37 2.38 -4.23
CA LEU A 69 -12.32 2.16 -3.22
C LEU A 69 -10.98 2.75 -3.68
N VAL A 70 -10.16 3.20 -2.74
CA VAL A 70 -8.74 3.55 -2.96
C VAL A 70 -7.89 2.68 -2.07
N ASP A 71 -6.88 2.04 -2.64
CA ASP A 71 -5.83 1.34 -1.91
C ASP A 71 -4.54 2.17 -1.98
N VAL A 72 -4.14 2.73 -0.84
CA VAL A 72 -2.97 3.60 -0.70
C VAL A 72 -1.77 2.74 -0.32
N GLY A 73 -0.70 2.81 -1.10
CA GLY A 73 0.40 1.84 -1.00
C GLY A 73 0.01 0.45 -1.51
N GLY A 74 -0.92 0.40 -2.48
CA GLY A 74 -1.49 -0.86 -2.99
C GLY A 74 -0.54 -1.66 -3.89
N SER A 75 0.67 -1.17 -4.17
CA SER A 75 1.71 -1.84 -4.96
C SER A 75 1.19 -2.31 -6.33
N ALA A 76 1.22 -3.61 -6.62
CA ALA A 76 0.69 -4.18 -7.87
C ALA A 76 -0.86 -4.21 -7.94
N GLY A 77 -1.56 -3.88 -6.85
CA GLY A 77 -3.04 -3.84 -6.80
C GLY A 77 -3.69 -5.20 -6.51
N ASP A 78 -2.96 -6.17 -5.97
CA ASP A 78 -3.49 -7.51 -5.66
C ASP A 78 -4.66 -7.46 -4.67
N CYS A 79 -4.58 -6.63 -3.63
CA CYS A 79 -5.63 -6.49 -2.63
C CYS A 79 -6.94 -5.98 -3.26
N LEU A 80 -6.87 -4.91 -4.07
CA LEU A 80 -8.03 -4.40 -4.80
C LEU A 80 -8.62 -5.42 -5.76
N ARG A 81 -7.77 -6.15 -6.50
CA ARG A 81 -8.23 -7.22 -7.39
C ARG A 81 -9.06 -8.25 -6.63
N MET A 82 -8.61 -8.67 -5.45
CA MET A 82 -9.32 -9.63 -4.61
C MET A 82 -10.65 -9.06 -4.10
N ILE A 83 -10.67 -7.79 -3.68
CA ILE A 83 -11.89 -7.12 -3.22
C ILE A 83 -12.93 -7.03 -4.34
N LEU A 84 -12.56 -6.55 -5.53
CA LEU A 84 -13.48 -6.41 -6.66
C LEU A 84 -14.04 -7.76 -7.14
N GLN A 85 -13.26 -8.84 -7.03
CA GLN A 85 -13.72 -10.20 -7.34
C GLN A 85 -14.76 -10.71 -6.34
N LYS A 86 -14.61 -10.36 -5.05
CA LYS A 86 -15.52 -10.79 -3.98
C LYS A 86 -16.76 -9.90 -3.86
N HIS A 87 -16.63 -8.60 -4.12
CA HIS A 87 -17.68 -7.59 -3.98
C HIS A 87 -17.96 -6.88 -5.31
N PRO A 88 -18.80 -7.48 -6.18
CA PRO A 88 -19.18 -6.86 -7.47
C PRO A 88 -19.90 -5.51 -7.34
N SER A 89 -20.37 -5.15 -6.14
CA SER A 89 -20.93 -3.83 -5.85
C SER A 89 -19.91 -2.71 -5.95
N VAL A 90 -18.62 -3.01 -5.76
CA VAL A 90 -17.51 -2.08 -5.93
C VAL A 90 -17.24 -1.93 -7.43
N ARG A 91 -17.62 -0.79 -7.99
CA ARG A 91 -17.54 -0.56 -9.44
C ARG A 91 -16.16 -0.10 -9.90
N GLU A 92 -15.40 0.50 -9.00
CA GLU A 92 -14.14 1.13 -9.32
C GLU A 92 -13.16 1.05 -8.14
N GLY A 93 -11.95 0.55 -8.42
CA GLY A 93 -10.81 0.59 -7.52
C GLY A 93 -9.77 1.59 -8.02
N ILE A 94 -9.12 2.30 -7.11
CA ILE A 94 -7.98 3.15 -7.41
C ILE A 94 -6.79 2.60 -6.64
N ASN A 95 -5.82 2.03 -7.36
CA ASN A 95 -4.56 1.62 -6.77
C ASN A 95 -3.61 2.83 -6.80
N PHE A 96 -3.27 3.35 -5.63
CA PHE A 96 -2.39 4.50 -5.47
C PHE A 96 -1.06 4.07 -4.85
N ASP A 97 0.05 4.34 -5.54
CA ASP A 97 1.40 4.09 -5.05
C ASP A 97 2.38 5.06 -5.74
N LEU A 98 3.67 4.93 -5.48
CA LEU A 98 4.70 5.72 -6.16
C LEU A 98 4.65 5.50 -7.68
N PRO A 99 4.93 6.54 -8.49
CA PRO A 99 4.86 6.47 -9.95
C PRO A 99 5.60 5.27 -10.56
N GLU A 100 6.80 4.97 -10.07
CA GLU A 100 7.64 3.87 -10.54
C GLU A 100 7.13 2.48 -10.15
N VAL A 101 6.28 2.39 -9.12
CA VAL A 101 5.64 1.15 -8.67
C VAL A 101 4.42 0.88 -9.53
N VAL A 102 3.50 1.84 -9.63
CA VAL A 102 2.28 1.68 -10.43
C VAL A 102 2.55 1.53 -11.93
N ALA A 103 3.64 2.10 -12.43
CA ALA A 103 4.05 1.91 -13.84
C ALA A 103 4.37 0.45 -14.19
N LYS A 104 4.65 -0.40 -13.20
CA LYS A 104 4.92 -1.84 -13.37
C LYS A 104 3.73 -2.71 -13.00
N ALA A 105 2.64 -2.12 -12.52
CA ALA A 105 1.47 -2.86 -12.10
C ALA A 105 0.76 -3.50 -13.32
N PRO A 106 0.23 -4.72 -13.18
CA PRO A 106 -0.54 -5.36 -14.24
C PRO A 106 -1.87 -4.61 -14.44
N THR A 107 -2.42 -4.64 -15.66
CA THR A 107 -3.77 -4.14 -15.89
C THR A 107 -4.79 -5.03 -15.16
N ILE A 108 -5.59 -4.43 -14.28
CA ILE A 108 -6.66 -5.10 -13.53
C ILE A 108 -8.00 -4.49 -13.94
N ALA A 109 -8.96 -5.32 -14.33
CA ALA A 109 -10.29 -4.84 -14.72
C ALA A 109 -10.98 -4.13 -13.55
N GLY A 110 -11.51 -2.93 -13.81
CA GLY A 110 -12.15 -2.09 -12.79
C GLY A 110 -11.18 -1.36 -11.86
N VAL A 111 -9.86 -1.42 -12.12
CA VAL A 111 -8.85 -0.72 -11.33
C VAL A 111 -8.08 0.31 -12.17
N SER A 112 -7.97 1.52 -11.63
CA SER A 112 -7.13 2.60 -12.16
C SER A 112 -5.86 2.73 -11.33
N HIS A 113 -4.70 2.71 -11.97
CA HIS A 113 -3.40 2.88 -11.32
C HIS A 113 -2.98 4.36 -11.33
N VAL A 114 -2.77 4.94 -10.15
CA VAL A 114 -2.44 6.37 -9.99
C VAL A 114 -1.12 6.52 -9.24
N GLY A 115 -0.16 7.17 -9.89
CA GLY A 115 1.17 7.43 -9.33
C GLY A 115 1.20 8.72 -8.53
N GLY A 116 1.73 8.68 -7.31
CA GLY A 116 1.90 9.88 -6.50
C GLY A 116 2.63 9.61 -5.19
N ASP A 117 2.73 10.65 -4.37
CA ASP A 117 3.32 10.60 -3.04
C ASP A 117 2.22 10.87 -2.01
N MET A 118 1.86 9.86 -1.20
CA MET A 118 0.78 9.97 -0.22
C MET A 118 1.06 11.01 0.88
N PHE A 119 2.33 11.35 1.10
CA PHE A 119 2.72 12.34 2.11
C PHE A 119 2.67 13.77 1.57
N LYS A 120 2.65 13.95 0.25
CA LYS A 120 2.43 15.25 -0.37
C LYS A 120 0.94 15.47 -0.53
N SER A 121 0.40 16.44 0.20
CA SER A 121 -1.02 16.77 0.09
C SER A 121 -1.33 17.35 -1.30
N ASN A 122 -1.91 16.55 -2.17
CA ASN A 122 -2.69 17.08 -3.29
C ASN A 122 -4.14 17.25 -2.82
N SER A 123 -4.77 18.36 -3.21
CA SER A 123 -6.15 18.72 -2.86
C SER A 123 -7.19 17.63 -3.19
N GLN A 124 -6.86 16.70 -4.09
CA GLN A 124 -7.69 15.56 -4.49
C GLN A 124 -7.79 14.43 -3.42
N TRP A 125 -6.83 14.31 -2.48
CA TRP A 125 -6.81 13.18 -1.53
C TRP A 125 -7.28 13.54 -0.11
N ARG A 126 -7.57 14.82 0.16
CA ARG A 126 -7.87 15.34 1.51
C ARG A 126 -9.15 14.80 2.14
N CYS A 127 -10.07 14.22 1.35
CA CYS A 127 -11.38 13.84 1.86
C CYS A 127 -11.56 12.34 2.18
N SER A 128 -10.54 11.50 1.93
CA SER A 128 -10.65 10.03 2.05
C SER A 128 -10.20 9.46 3.40
N PHE A 129 -9.42 10.21 4.20
CA PHE A 129 -8.75 9.69 5.40
C PHE A 129 -9.45 10.08 6.72
N HIS A 130 -10.70 9.68 6.94
CA HIS A 130 -11.36 9.96 8.24
C HIS A 130 -12.01 8.78 8.96
N GLU A 131 -11.83 7.55 8.49
CA GLU A 131 -12.23 6.35 9.24
C GLU A 131 -11.12 5.31 9.16
N ALA A 132 -10.69 4.83 10.33
CA ALA A 132 -9.65 3.82 10.46
C ALA A 132 -10.21 2.46 10.01
N TYR A 133 -10.07 2.17 8.72
CA TYR A 133 -10.21 0.81 8.21
C TYR A 133 -8.97 0.00 8.63
N PRO A 134 -9.10 -1.31 8.89
CA PRO A 134 -7.97 -2.17 9.29
C PRO A 134 -6.88 -2.31 8.22
N SER A 135 -7.06 -1.68 7.06
CA SER A 135 -6.18 -1.69 5.89
C SER A 135 -6.00 -0.28 5.34
N SER A 136 -4.94 -0.05 4.56
CA SER A 136 -4.73 1.17 3.76
C SER A 136 -5.72 1.34 2.59
N ILE A 137 -6.87 0.68 2.67
CA ILE A 137 -7.94 0.62 1.67
C ILE A 137 -9.15 1.35 2.23
N TYR A 138 -9.57 2.40 1.53
CA TYR A 138 -10.59 3.34 2.00
C TYR A 138 -11.70 3.50 0.97
N PRO A 139 -12.98 3.49 1.39
CA PRO A 139 -14.07 3.89 0.51
C PRO A 139 -14.02 5.40 0.23
N ILE A 140 -14.24 5.78 -1.02
CA ILE A 140 -14.40 7.19 -1.40
C ILE A 140 -15.82 7.62 -1.07
N LYS A 141 -15.98 8.65 -0.21
CA LYS A 141 -17.28 9.26 0.05
C LYS A 141 -17.79 9.98 -1.21
N PRO A 142 -19.11 10.05 -1.46
CA PRO A 142 -19.68 10.62 -2.69
C PRO A 142 -19.25 12.06 -3.03
N ASN A 143 -18.80 12.83 -2.04
CA ASN A 143 -18.36 14.23 -2.18
C ASN A 143 -16.84 14.38 -2.34
N CYS A 144 -16.11 13.28 -2.55
CA CYS A 144 -14.66 13.23 -2.66
C CYS A 144 -14.28 12.87 -4.09
N TYR A 145 -13.46 13.70 -4.74
CA TYR A 145 -12.99 13.48 -6.11
C TYR A 145 -11.50 13.16 -6.08
N ALA A 146 -11.12 12.05 -6.69
CA ALA A 146 -9.74 11.70 -7.03
C ALA A 146 -9.40 12.23 -8.43
#